data_AF-B6VKC5-F1
#
_entry.id   AF-B6VKC5-F1
#
_cell.length_a   1.000
_cell.length_b   1.000
_cell.length_c   1.000
_cell.angle_alpha   90.00
_cell.angle_beta   90.00
_cell.angle_gamma   90.00
#
_symmetry.space_group_name_H-M   'P 1'
#
loop_
_entity.id
_entity.type
_entity.pdbx_description
1 polymer ?
#
loop_
_entity_poly.entity_id
_entity_poly.type
_entity_poly.pdbx_seq_one_letter_code
_entity_poly.pdbx_strand_id
1 'polypeptide(L)' 'MKHGRAPRARFIDTLGKRRSFEIHHVDLVKNGGNIYDFDNLRVVTPKRHIEIHSNKEIKKNETEK' A
#
# COMPACT_ATOMS: atom_id res chain seq x y z
N MET A 1 11.99 12.67 -2.94
CA MET A 1 11.43 13.94 -3.49
C MET A 1 12.16 15.11 -2.85
N LYS A 2 12.32 16.26 -3.53
CA LYS A 2 13.05 17.43 -3.00
C LYS A 2 12.36 18.14 -1.81
N HIS A 3 11.04 17.99 -1.65
CA HIS A 3 10.24 18.73 -0.67
C HIS A 3 9.40 17.82 0.26
N GLY A 4 9.88 16.61 0.57
CA GLY A 4 9.13 15.62 1.38
C GLY A 4 7.91 14.98 0.68
N ARG A 5 7.29 15.64 -0.31
CA ARG A 5 6.33 15.06 -1.29
C ARG A 5 5.02 14.56 -0.65
N ALA A 6 4.51 13.35 -0.89
CA ALA A 6 5.06 12.13 -1.54
C ALA A 6 5.05 12.16 -3.11
N PRO A 7 5.50 11.11 -3.85
CA PRO A 7 5.39 11.05 -5.31
C PRO A 7 4.01 10.54 -5.74
N ARG A 8 3.57 10.89 -6.97
CA ARG A 8 2.31 10.38 -7.55
C ARG A 8 2.46 8.96 -8.07
N ALA A 9 1.45 8.14 -7.83
CA ALA A 9 1.29 6.83 -8.48
C ALA A 9 0.83 7.00 -9.94
N ARG A 10 0.94 5.94 -10.75
CA ARG A 10 0.35 5.91 -12.10
C ARG A 10 -1.18 6.02 -11.99
N PHE A 11 -1.82 6.63 -12.98
CA PHE A 11 -3.27 6.89 -12.94
C PHE A 11 -4.12 5.63 -12.66
N ILE A 12 -3.77 4.50 -13.28
CA ILE A 12 -4.40 3.18 -13.10
C ILE A 12 -4.32 2.61 -11.67
N ASP A 13 -3.39 3.11 -10.86
CA ASP A 13 -3.12 2.66 -9.49
C ASP A 13 -3.69 3.64 -8.44
N THR A 14 -4.35 4.71 -8.87
CA THR A 14 -5.01 5.69 -7.99
C THR A 14 -6.40 5.24 -7.57
N LEU A 15 -6.92 5.77 -6.46
CA LEU A 15 -8.32 5.61 -6.05
C LEU A 15 -8.93 6.96 -5.69
N GLY A 16 -9.70 7.52 -6.63
CA GLY A 16 -10.40 8.80 -6.49
C GLY A 16 -9.45 9.97 -6.22
N LYS A 17 -9.48 10.50 -5.00
CA LYS A 17 -8.60 11.58 -4.54
C LYS A 17 -7.22 11.07 -4.04
N ARG A 18 -7.07 9.78 -3.71
CA ARG A 18 -5.80 9.17 -3.30
C ARG A 18 -4.96 8.89 -4.54
N ARG A 19 -3.94 9.72 -4.78
CA ARG A 19 -3.11 9.70 -6.01
C ARG A 19 -1.60 9.64 -5.76
N SER A 20 -1.17 9.72 -4.50
CA SER A 20 0.24 9.57 -4.11
C SER A 20 0.51 8.13 -3.70
N PHE A 21 1.78 7.71 -3.75
CA PHE A 21 2.19 6.51 -3.02
C PHE A 21 2.00 6.69 -1.52
N GLU A 22 1.73 5.60 -0.81
CA GLU A 22 1.36 5.57 0.60
C GLU A 22 2.26 4.58 1.34
N ILE A 23 2.50 4.84 2.63
CA ILE A 23 3.23 3.93 3.51
C ILE A 23 2.19 3.06 4.24
N HIS A 24 2.45 1.76 4.27
CA HIS A 24 1.62 0.73 4.90
C HIS A 24 2.48 -0.10 5.85
N HIS A 25 1.97 -0.33 7.07
CA HIS A 25 2.55 -1.26 8.04
C HIS A 25 2.11 -2.69 7.69
N VAL A 26 3.05 -3.64 7.60
CA VAL A 26 2.77 -5.05 7.31
C VAL A 26 2.06 -5.69 8.51
N ASP A 27 2.71 -5.64 9.67
CA ASP A 27 2.11 -5.86 10.97
C ASP A 27 1.36 -4.58 11.36
N LEU A 28 0.04 -4.67 11.28
CA LEU A 28 -0.85 -3.53 11.50
C LEU A 28 -0.67 -2.95 12.91
N VAL A 29 -0.60 -1.62 13.01
CA VAL A 29 -0.48 -0.90 14.31
C VAL A 29 -1.61 -1.30 15.28
N LYS A 30 -2.82 -1.56 14.77
CA LYS A 30 -3.96 -2.04 15.60
C LYS A 30 -3.74 -3.42 16.25
N ASN A 31 -2.78 -4.20 15.76
CA ASN A 31 -2.38 -5.51 16.28
C ASN A 31 -1.11 -5.41 17.16
N GLY A 32 -0.60 -4.20 17.43
CA GLY A 32 0.66 -3.96 18.15
C GLY A 32 1.92 -3.90 17.28
N GLY A 33 1.79 -3.83 15.95
CA GLY A 33 2.93 -3.74 15.04
C GLY A 33 3.77 -2.47 15.21
N ASN A 34 5.09 -2.60 15.07
CA ASN A 34 6.07 -1.53 15.29
C ASN A 34 5.85 -0.33 14.35
N ILE A 35 5.82 0.89 14.91
CA ILE A 35 5.44 2.11 14.16
C ILE A 35 6.56 2.59 13.20
N TYR A 36 7.82 2.52 13.62
CA TYR A 36 8.99 3.09 12.94
C TYR A 36 10.02 2.04 12.51
N ASP A 37 9.65 0.77 12.57
CA ASP A 37 10.48 -0.34 12.12
C ASP A 37 10.47 -0.41 10.59
N PHE A 38 11.64 -0.22 9.97
CA PHE A 38 11.78 -0.22 8.51
C PHE A 38 11.36 -1.55 7.88
N ASP A 39 11.55 -2.67 8.56
CA ASP A 39 11.14 -3.98 8.06
C ASP A 39 9.62 -4.16 8.10
N ASN A 40 8.92 -3.41 8.96
CA ASN A 40 7.46 -3.33 9.00
C ASN A 40 6.85 -2.35 7.97
N LEU A 41 7.64 -1.46 7.35
CA LEU A 41 7.12 -0.45 6.43
C LEU A 41 7.20 -0.89 4.95
N ARG A 42 6.11 -0.72 4.19
CA ARG A 42 6.07 -0.92 2.74
C ARG A 42 5.46 0.28 2.03
N VAL A 43 6.01 0.61 0.85
CA VAL A 43 5.43 1.63 -0.03
C VAL A 43 4.48 0.95 -1.00
N VAL A 44 3.22 1.39 -1.01
CA VAL A 44 2.14 0.81 -1.81
C VAL A 44 1.40 1.88 -2.62
N THR A 45 0.70 1.46 -3.67
CA THR A 45 -0.22 2.33 -4.39
C THR A 45 -1.55 2.44 -3.63
N PRO A 46 -2.31 3.54 -3.78
CA PRO A 46 -3.63 3.69 -3.14
C PRO A 46 -4.59 2.54 -3.43
N LYS A 47 -4.58 2.05 -4.67
CA LYS A 47 -5.36 0.88 -5.08
C LYS A 47 -4.96 -0.36 -4.29
N ARG A 48 -3.66 -0.67 -4.25
CA ARG A 48 -3.13 -1.82 -3.50
C ARG A 48 -3.37 -1.70 -2.00
N HIS A 49 -3.28 -0.49 -1.44
CA HIS A 49 -3.48 -0.27 -0.01
C HIS A 49 -4.92 -0.57 0.42
N ILE A 50 -5.92 -0.20 -0.40
CA ILE A 50 -7.31 -0.58 -0.17
C ILE A 50 -7.51 -2.09 -0.39
N GLU A 51 -6.87 -2.70 -1.40
CA GLU A 51 -6.93 -4.17 -1.60
C GLU A 51 -6.41 -4.96 -0.41
N ILE A 52 -5.36 -4.50 0.28
CA ILE A 52 -4.81 -5.18 1.48
C ILE A 52 -5.72 -5.03 2.70
N HIS A 53 -6.36 -3.87 2.89
CA HIS A 53 -7.23 -3.62 4.04
C HIS A 53 -8.68 -4.06 3.86
N SER A 54 -9.13 -4.25 2.62
CA SER A 54 -10.39 -4.92 2.32
C SER A 54 -10.15 -6.43 2.41
N ASN A 55 -11.03 -7.21 3.01
CA ASN A 55 -10.94 -8.68 3.06
C ASN A 55 -11.06 -9.38 1.67
N LYS A 56 -10.83 -8.67 0.57
CA LYS A 56 -10.47 -9.26 -0.72
C LYS A 56 -9.03 -9.75 -0.63
N GLU A 57 -8.87 -10.97 -0.11
CA GLU A 57 -7.77 -11.79 -0.60
C GLU A 57 -7.82 -11.78 -2.12
N ILE A 58 -6.76 -11.25 -2.75
CA ILE A 58 -6.53 -11.53 -4.16
C ILE A 58 -6.13 -13.00 -4.20
N LYS A 59 -7.11 -13.85 -4.49
CA LYS A 59 -6.87 -15.19 -5.00
C LYS A 59 -5.95 -15.05 -6.19
N LYS A 60 -4.65 -15.32 -6.00
CA LYS A 60 -3.66 -15.47 -7.06
C LYS A 60 -3.93 -16.80 -7.77
N ASN A 61 -5.06 -16.88 -8.45
CA ASN A 61 -5.37 -18.01 -9.31
C ASN A 61 -4.56 -17.84 -10.60
N GLU A 62 -3.47 -18.61 -10.67
CA GLU A 62 -3.08 -19.39 -11.85
C GLU A 62 -3.22 -18.68 -13.21
N THR A 63 -2.17 -17.95 -13.61
CA THR A 63 -1.86 -17.69 -15.04
C THR A 63 -0.36 -17.70 -15.28
N GLU A 64 0.29 -18.79 -14.85
CA GLU A 64 1.52 -19.27 -15.47
C GLU A 64 1.21 -20.63 -16.11
N LYS A 65 0.98 -20.61 -17.42
CA LYS A 65 0.88 -21.74 -18.35
C LYS A 65 1.35 -21.27 -19.72
#